data_AF-A0A6G3TAZ1-F1
#
_entry.id   AF-A0A6G3TAZ1-F1
#
_cell.length_a   1.000
_cell.length_b   1.000
_cell.length_c   1.000
_cell.angle_alpha   90.00
_cell.angle_beta   90.00
_cell.angle_gamma   90.00
#
_symmetry.space_group_name_H-M   'P 1'
#
loop_
_entity.id
_entity.type
_entity.pdbx_description
1 polymer ?
#
loop_
_entity_poly.entity_id
_entity_poly.type
_entity_poly.pdbx_seq_one_letter_code
_entity_poly.pdbx_strand_id
1 'polypeptide(L)'
;RDPDELRVLAALDVDLGDGEYAAEPGHGGGGPRATPHGPLYRGGPVDLAELIVSWHRDGTVDGFHLTPVEPRRDLERLVNGTVSLLQHRGLFRTFYPGSTLRDHLGLTRPSSQYTVAQGAS
;
A
#
# COMPACT_ATOMS: atom_id res chain seq x y z
N ARG A 1 -18.21 -7.19 -1.93
CA ARG A 1 -16.93 -7.89 -2.21
C ARG A 1 -16.93 -9.16 -1.36
N ASP A 2 -16.40 -10.27 -1.88
CA ASP A 2 -16.43 -11.57 -1.21
C ASP A 2 -15.45 -11.58 -0.01
N PRO A 3 -15.90 -11.89 1.22
CA PRO A 3 -15.02 -11.99 2.39
C PRO A 3 -14.10 -13.22 2.38
N ASP A 4 -14.37 -14.23 1.55
CA ASP A 4 -13.58 -15.47 1.48
C ASP A 4 -12.42 -15.40 0.47
N GLU A 5 -12.31 -14.28 -0.26
CA GLU A 5 -11.21 -14.00 -1.18
C GLU A 5 -9.93 -13.65 -0.39
N LEU A 6 -8.89 -14.50 -0.49
CA LEU A 6 -7.60 -14.27 0.16
C LEU A 6 -6.96 -12.98 -0.35
N ARG A 7 -6.59 -12.08 0.57
CA ARG A 7 -5.84 -10.86 0.25
C ARG A 7 -4.37 -11.02 0.55
N VAL A 8 -3.53 -10.71 -0.43
CA VAL A 8 -2.07 -10.70 -0.30
C VAL A 8 -1.60 -9.25 -0.21
N LEU A 9 -1.02 -8.88 0.94
CA LEU A 9 -0.41 -7.58 1.14
C LEU A 9 1.11 -7.72 1.16
N ALA A 10 1.81 -6.93 0.35
CA ALA A 10 3.25 -6.80 0.45
C ALA A 10 3.63 -5.88 1.61
N ALA A 11 4.43 -6.38 2.56
CA ALA A 11 4.99 -5.57 3.64
C ALA A 11 6.41 -5.13 3.27
N LEU A 12 6.66 -3.82 3.28
CA LEU A 12 7.93 -3.21 2.90
C LEU A 12 8.34 -2.15 3.92
N ASP A 13 9.58 -2.22 4.40
CA ASP A 13 10.23 -1.07 5.00
C ASP A 13 10.64 -0.11 3.87
N VAL A 14 10.43 1.19 4.03
CA VAL A 14 10.73 2.20 3.01
C VAL A 14 11.67 3.27 3.54
N ASP A 15 12.81 3.43 2.89
CA ASP A 15 13.78 4.50 3.13
C ASP A 15 13.83 5.37 1.88
N LEU A 16 13.16 6.52 1.95
CA LEU A 16 13.01 7.43 0.81
C LEU A 16 14.11 8.51 0.75
N GLY A 17 15.08 8.49 1.69
CA GLY A 17 16.34 9.21 1.64
C GLY A 17 16.27 10.73 1.39
N ASP A 18 17.44 11.36 1.20
CA ASP A 18 17.58 12.68 0.55
C ASP A 18 17.89 12.54 -0.95
N GLY A 19 17.78 11.32 -1.47
CA GLY A 19 18.23 10.99 -2.80
C GLY A 19 17.25 11.42 -3.88
N GLU A 20 17.54 12.55 -4.50
CA GLU A 20 17.31 12.81 -5.93
C GLU A 20 18.32 12.02 -6.80
N TYR A 21 18.83 10.90 -6.31
CA TYR A 21 19.79 10.08 -7.03
C TYR A 21 19.00 9.19 -7.99
N ALA A 22 19.01 9.62 -9.26
CA ALA A 22 18.60 8.83 -10.39
C ALA A 22 19.14 7.39 -10.28
N ALA A 23 18.30 6.44 -10.68
CA ALA A 23 18.53 5.01 -10.73
C ALA A 23 19.97 4.60 -11.08
N GLU A 24 20.81 4.41 -10.07
CA GLU A 24 21.99 3.55 -10.18
C GLU A 24 21.52 2.09 -10.10
N PRO A 25 22.04 1.15 -10.91
CA PRO A 25 21.71 -0.27 -10.79
C PRO A 25 21.96 -0.77 -9.36
N GLY A 26 20.87 -1.01 -8.62
CA GLY A 26 20.90 -1.36 -7.20
C GLY A 26 20.23 -0.36 -6.25
N HIS A 27 19.89 0.85 -6.68
CA HIS A 27 19.00 1.78 -5.99
C HIS A 27 17.75 1.95 -6.86
N GLY A 28 16.58 1.51 -6.40
CA GLY A 28 15.30 1.74 -7.10
C GLY A 28 15.03 0.95 -8.40
N GLY A 29 15.86 -0.02 -8.80
CA GLY A 29 15.64 -0.83 -10.02
C GLY A 29 15.61 -2.36 -9.84
N GLY A 30 16.01 -2.87 -8.67
CA GLY A 30 16.09 -4.30 -8.37
C GLY A 30 14.99 -4.83 -7.44
N GLY A 31 14.03 -3.98 -7.09
CA GLY A 31 13.02 -4.29 -6.07
C GLY A 31 13.56 -4.28 -4.63
N PRO A 32 12.72 -4.69 -3.67
CA PRO A 32 13.09 -4.73 -2.26
C PRO A 32 14.22 -5.72 -1.96
N ARG A 33 15.09 -5.37 -1.01
CA ARG A 33 16.17 -6.24 -0.52
C ARG A 33 15.76 -6.93 0.77
N ALA A 34 16.10 -8.20 0.94
CA ALA A 34 15.85 -8.90 2.21
C ALA A 34 16.73 -8.33 3.34
N THR A 35 16.12 -8.01 4.48
CA THR A 35 16.81 -7.62 5.71
C THR A 35 16.27 -8.41 6.91
N PRO A 36 16.93 -8.39 8.09
CA PRO A 36 16.42 -9.02 9.30
C PRO A 36 15.05 -8.51 9.77
N HIS A 37 14.68 -7.27 9.39
CA HIS A 37 13.43 -6.63 9.78
C HIS A 37 12.32 -6.79 8.73
N GLY A 38 12.63 -7.36 7.57
CA GLY A 38 11.73 -7.50 6.44
C GLY A 38 12.34 -7.00 5.13
N PRO A 39 11.59 -7.03 4.03
CA PRO A 39 12.05 -6.49 2.76
C PRO A 39 12.14 -4.95 2.85
N LEU A 40 13.32 -4.41 2.54
CA LEU A 40 13.61 -2.98 2.54
C LEU A 40 13.64 -2.47 1.09
N TYR A 41 12.82 -1.47 0.82
CA TYR A 41 12.92 -0.62 -0.36
C TYR A 41 13.71 0.65 -0.02
N ARG A 42 14.76 0.93 -0.78
CA ARG A 42 15.51 2.18 -0.72
C ARG A 42 15.61 2.80 -2.12
N GLY A 43 15.12 4.01 -2.26
CA GLY A 43 15.05 4.71 -3.55
C GLY A 43 14.14 5.93 -3.52
N GLY A 44 13.90 6.51 -4.69
CA GLY A 44 13.04 7.68 -4.82
C GLY A 44 11.54 7.35 -4.64
N PRO A 45 10.72 8.36 -4.28
CA PRO A 45 9.27 8.19 -4.15
C PRO A 45 8.58 7.90 -5.49
N VAL A 46 9.14 8.39 -6.60
CA VAL A 46 8.64 8.11 -7.96
C VAL A 46 8.88 6.64 -8.32
N ASP A 47 10.10 6.15 -8.12
CA ASP A 47 10.46 4.75 -8.38
C ASP A 47 9.64 3.78 -7.51
N LEU A 48 9.33 4.15 -6.27
CA LEU A 48 8.46 3.36 -5.40
C LEU A 48 7.05 3.24 -6.00
N ALA A 49 6.52 4.33 -6.58
CA ALA A 49 5.23 4.28 -7.25
C ALA A 49 5.28 3.41 -8.51
N GLU A 50 6.36 3.44 -9.30
CA GLU A 50 6.54 2.52 -10.44
C GLU A 50 6.57 1.06 -9.99
N LEU A 51 7.26 0.74 -8.89
CA LEU A 51 7.28 -0.59 -8.30
C LEU A 51 5.86 -1.06 -7.91
N ILE A 52 5.11 -0.19 -7.22
CA ILE A 52 3.72 -0.46 -6.82
C ILE A 52 2.84 -0.70 -8.06
N VAL A 53 2.96 0.13 -9.09
CA VAL A 53 2.22 -0.01 -10.36
C VAL A 53 2.52 -1.35 -11.02
N SER A 54 3.79 -1.74 -11.06
CA SER A 54 4.24 -3.00 -11.66
C SER A 54 3.56 -4.19 -10.98
N TRP A 55 3.68 -4.30 -9.66
CA TRP A 55 3.10 -5.42 -8.91
C TRP A 55 1.57 -5.45 -8.94
N HIS A 56 0.93 -4.27 -8.97
CA HIS A 56 -0.51 -4.18 -9.13
C HIS A 56 -0.96 -4.67 -10.52
N ARG A 57 -0.22 -4.35 -11.59
CA ARG A 57 -0.54 -4.81 -12.96
C ARG A 57 -0.34 -6.30 -13.14
N ASP A 58 0.66 -6.86 -12.48
CA ASP A 58 0.94 -8.30 -12.53
C ASP A 58 -0.06 -9.13 -11.70
N GLY A 59 -0.93 -8.47 -10.91
CA GLY A 59 -1.89 -9.15 -10.02
C GLY A 59 -1.21 -9.89 -8.86
N THR A 60 0.04 -9.56 -8.56
CA THR A 60 0.87 -10.25 -7.56
C THR A 60 0.41 -9.94 -6.13
N VAL A 61 -0.15 -8.74 -5.90
CA VAL A 61 -0.57 -8.26 -4.57
C VAL A 61 -1.85 -7.44 -4.66
N ASP A 62 -2.69 -7.53 -3.63
CA ASP A 62 -3.91 -6.72 -3.46
C ASP A 62 -3.63 -5.34 -2.85
N GLY A 63 -2.46 -5.18 -2.23
CA GLY A 63 -2.10 -3.95 -1.56
C GLY A 63 -0.75 -4.00 -0.86
N PHE A 64 -0.46 -2.91 -0.15
CA PHE A 64 0.85 -2.67 0.44
C PHE A 64 0.72 -2.20 1.88
N HIS A 65 1.60 -2.70 2.73
CA HIS A 65 1.87 -2.20 4.06
C HIS A 65 3.27 -1.58 4.05
N LEU A 66 3.34 -0.25 4.01
CA LEU A 66 4.59 0.50 3.93
C LEU A 66 4.97 1.03 5.31
N THR A 67 6.16 0.65 5.79
CA THR A 67 6.71 1.09 7.07
C THR A 67 7.86 2.07 6.81
N PRO A 68 7.69 3.37 7.06
CA PRO A 68 8.77 4.33 6.87
C PRO A 68 9.91 4.13 7.88
N VAL A 69 11.17 4.15 7.41
CA VAL A 69 12.35 3.99 8.27
C VAL A 69 12.59 5.25 9.11
N GLU A 70 12.46 6.45 8.52
CA GLU A 70 12.42 7.73 9.24
C GLU A 70 11.08 8.44 8.94
N PRO A 71 10.05 8.23 9.79
CA PRO A 71 8.70 8.74 9.53
C PRO A 71 8.62 10.25 9.28
N ARG A 72 9.48 11.06 9.91
CA ARG A 72 9.46 12.52 9.73
C ARG A 72 9.84 12.96 8.32
N ARG A 73 10.72 12.23 7.64
CA ARG A 73 11.18 12.54 6.28
C ARG A 73 10.39 11.75 5.24
N ASP A 74 10.26 10.45 5.47
CA ASP A 74 9.79 9.52 4.47
C ASP A 74 8.28 9.66 4.25
N LEU A 75 7.50 10.02 5.27
CA LEU A 75 6.05 10.20 5.13
C LEU A 75 5.69 11.36 4.20
N GLU A 76 6.38 12.50 4.31
CA GLU A 76 6.16 13.66 3.44
C GLU A 76 6.50 13.31 1.98
N ARG A 77 7.62 12.62 1.75
CA ARG A 77 8.03 12.17 0.41
C ARG A 77 7.07 11.13 -0.17
N LEU A 78 6.56 10.24 0.66
CA LEU A 78 5.58 9.24 0.25
C LEU A 78 4.27 9.91 -0.20
N VAL A 79 3.74 10.85 0.59
CA VAL A 79 2.48 11.54 0.27
C VAL A 79 2.63 12.44 -0.97
N ASN A 80 3.68 13.27 -0.98
CA ASN A 80 3.87 14.26 -2.04
C ASN A 80 4.43 13.67 -3.34
N GLY A 81 5.09 12.52 -3.28
CA GLY A 81 5.64 11.83 -4.46
C GLY A 81 4.81 10.60 -4.83
N THR A 82 4.95 9.53 -4.05
CA THR A 82 4.39 8.21 -4.38
C THR A 82 2.86 8.25 -4.48
N VAL A 83 2.17 8.73 -3.44
CA VAL A 83 0.70 8.78 -3.41
C VAL A 83 0.16 9.70 -4.48
N SER A 84 0.77 10.87 -4.66
CA SER A 84 0.37 11.83 -5.70
C SER A 84 0.46 11.22 -7.11
N LEU A 85 1.53 10.47 -7.41
CA LEU A 85 1.68 9.79 -8.71
C LEU A 85 0.66 8.67 -8.89
N LEU A 86 0.41 7.86 -7.84
CA LEU A 86 -0.59 6.80 -7.90
C LEU A 86 -2.01 7.36 -8.09
N GLN A 87 -2.33 8.49 -7.46
CA GLN A 87 -3.60 9.20 -7.67
C GLN A 87 -3.72 9.71 -9.10
N HIS A 88 -2.66 10.35 -9.64
CA HIS A 88 -2.67 10.84 -11.02
C HIS A 88 -2.90 9.71 -12.04
N ARG A 89 -2.39 8.51 -11.74
CA ARG A 89 -2.57 7.30 -12.57
C ARG A 89 -3.90 6.56 -12.32
N GLY A 90 -4.76 7.07 -11.43
CA GLY A 90 -6.03 6.43 -11.07
C GLY A 90 -5.88 5.12 -10.30
N LEU A 91 -4.70 4.83 -9.75
CA LEU A 91 -4.40 3.62 -8.98
C LEU A 91 -4.60 3.81 -7.48
N PHE A 92 -4.76 5.06 -7.04
CA PHE A 92 -5.08 5.37 -5.66
C PHE A 92 -6.23 6.36 -5.57
N ARG A 93 -7.06 6.20 -4.54
CA ARG A 93 -8.22 7.06 -4.31
C ARG A 93 -7.80 8.51 -4.04
N THR A 94 -8.56 9.45 -4.57
CA THR A 94 -8.41 10.90 -4.34
C THR A 94 -9.36 11.42 -3.26
N PHE A 95 -10.37 10.64 -2.89
CA PHE A 95 -11.29 10.93 -1.81
C PHE A 95 -11.60 9.67 -1.01
N TYR A 96 -12.08 9.85 0.22
CA TYR A 96 -12.48 8.77 1.11
C TYR A 96 -14.01 8.68 1.16
N PRO A 97 -14.63 7.63 0.59
CA PRO A 97 -16.06 7.41 0.75
C PRO A 97 -16.38 6.90 2.17
N GLY A 98 -17.48 7.42 2.73
CA GLY A 98 -17.99 7.01 4.04
C GLY A 98 -17.23 7.61 5.22
N SER A 99 -17.54 7.13 6.42
CA SER A 99 -16.97 7.63 7.68
C SER A 99 -16.28 6.54 8.50
N THR A 100 -16.27 5.30 8.00
CA THR A 100 -15.66 4.17 8.71
C THR A 100 -14.51 3.57 7.91
N LEU A 101 -13.57 2.95 8.63
CA LEU A 101 -12.48 2.19 8.01
C LEU A 101 -12.99 1.11 7.05
N ARG A 102 -14.15 0.50 7.35
CA ARG A 102 -14.78 -0.49 6.46
C ARG A 102 -15.19 0.14 5.14
N ASP A 103 -15.78 1.33 5.16
CA ASP A 103 -16.16 2.05 3.94
C ASP A 103 -14.92 2.35 3.08
N HIS A 104 -13.84 2.79 3.70
CA HIS A 104 -12.58 3.10 3.02
C HIS A 104 -11.91 1.88 2.39
N LEU A 105 -12.15 0.69 2.95
CA LEU A 105 -11.62 -0.59 2.47
C LEU A 105 -12.61 -1.35 1.56
N GLY A 106 -13.80 -0.80 1.30
CA GLY A 106 -14.86 -1.46 0.53
C GLY A 106 -15.38 -2.75 1.19
N LEU A 107 -15.30 -2.83 2.52
CA LEU A 107 -15.70 -3.99 3.30
C LEU A 107 -17.17 -3.90 3.68
N THR A 108 -17.94 -4.93 3.33
CA THR A 108 -19.34 -5.06 3.77
C THR A 108 -19.39 -5.19 5.29
N ARG A 109 -20.34 -4.51 5.94
CA ARG A 109 -20.57 -4.67 7.37
C ARG A 109 -21.08 -6.09 7.64
N PRO A 110 -20.38 -6.91 8.45
CA PRO A 110 -20.89 -8.23 8.80
C PRO A 110 -22.19 -8.10 9.60
N SER A 111 -23.16 -8.95 9.30
CA SER A 111 -24.38 -9.07 10.10
C SER A 111 -24.01 -9.56 11.50
N SER A 112 -24.66 -9.00 12.53
CA SER A 112 -24.48 -9.51 13.89
C SER A 112 -24.93 -10.96 13.95
N GLN A 113 -24.09 -11.82 14.53
CA GLN A 113 -24.41 -13.22 14.80
C GLN A 113 -25.68 -13.40 15.63
N TYR A 114 -26.06 -12.39 16.43
CA TYR A 114 -27.27 -12.39 17.24
C TYR A 114 -28.54 -12.01 16.46
N THR A 115 -28.41 -11.38 15.28
CA THR A 115 -29.55 -11.06 14.40
C THR A 115 -30.06 -12.31 13.68
N VAL A 116 -29.17 -13.26 13.36
CA VAL A 116 -29.53 -14.54 12.74
C VAL A 116 -30.28 -15.45 13.72
N ALA A 117 -29.93 -15.38 15.02
CA ALA A 117 -30.56 -16.19 16.07
C ALA A 117 -31.99 -15.76 16.42
N GLN A 118 -32.38 -14.49 16.20
CA GLN A 118 -33.73 -13.99 16.52
C GLN A 118 -34.78 -14.27 15.44
N GLY A 119 -34.39 -14.78 14.27
CA GLY A 119 -35.31 -15.20 13.21
C GLY A 119 -35.71 -16.68 13.24
N ALA A 120 -35.19 -17.45 14.21
CA ALA A 120 -35.41 -18.89 14.36
C ALA A 120 -36.25 -19.24 15.60
N SER A 121 -37.08 -18.31 16.08
CA SER A 121 -38.01 -18.51 17.21
C SER A 121 -39.45 -18.27 16.79
#